data_AF-A0AA35Y9P6-F1
#
_entry.id   AF-A0AA35Y9P6-F1
#
_cell.length_a   1.000
_cell.length_b   1.000
_cell.length_c   1.000
_cell.angle_alpha   90.00
_cell.angle_beta   90.00
_cell.angle_gamma   90.00
#
_symmetry.space_group_name_H-M   'P 1'
#
loop_
_entity.id
_entity.type
_entity.pdbx_description
1 polymer ?
#
loop_
_entity_poly.entity_id
_entity_poly.type
_entity_poly.pdbx_seq_one_letter_code
_entity_poly.pdbx_strand_id
1 'polypeptide(L)'
;MEIVSEIVRGVVQVLIVPVKKQLDYLISYKKYVGDMRTRKADLDAARVGMESQKKQNRERRLEVPAQVDPWLIEAEQMNKKVEEFPSEVLSCLDLKSRHKLGRKAFKIFKEIEGVLG
;
A
#
# COMPACT_ATOMS: atom_id res chain seq x y z
N MET A 1 5.54 -8.91 47.85
CA MET A 1 6.18 -9.10 46.53
C MET A 1 5.22 -9.76 45.53
N GLU A 2 4.58 -10.88 45.88
CA GLU A 2 3.64 -11.58 44.98
C GLU A 2 2.40 -10.77 44.62
N ILE A 3 1.74 -10.13 45.60
CA ILE A 3 0.52 -9.32 45.36
C ILE A 3 0.79 -8.16 44.37
N VAL A 4 1.94 -7.49 44.51
CA VAL A 4 2.36 -6.40 43.60
C VAL A 4 2.64 -6.96 42.20
N SER A 5 3.25 -8.15 42.11
CA SER A 5 3.50 -8.85 40.84
C SER A 5 2.20 -9.25 40.13
N GLU A 6 1.20 -9.73 40.85
CA GLU A 6 -0.09 -10.13 40.28
C GLU A 6 -0.89 -8.93 39.78
N ILE A 7 -0.87 -7.81 40.53
CA ILE A 7 -1.50 -6.55 40.12
C ILE A 7 -0.82 -6.00 38.86
N VAL A 8 0.51 -5.97 38.83
CA VAL A 8 1.27 -5.52 37.65
C VAL A 8 0.98 -6.41 36.45
N ARG A 9 0.93 -7.74 36.63
CA ARG A 9 0.57 -8.69 35.56
C ARG A 9 -0.85 -8.43 35.03
N GLY A 10 -1.81 -8.20 35.92
CA GLY A 10 -3.18 -7.82 35.55
C GLY A 10 -3.23 -6.52 34.74
N VAL A 11 -2.50 -5.48 35.17
CA VAL A 11 -2.41 -4.20 34.47
C VAL A 11 -1.77 -4.34 33.08
N VAL A 12 -0.70 -5.12 32.95
CA VAL A 12 -0.03 -5.41 31.67
C VAL A 12 -0.99 -6.11 30.70
N GLN A 13 -1.72 -7.13 31.16
CA GLN A 13 -2.65 -7.88 30.32
C GLN A 13 -3.87 -7.06 29.91
N VAL A 14 -4.42 -6.24 30.82
CA VAL A 14 -5.65 -5.48 30.58
C VAL A 14 -5.40 -4.20 29.78
N LEU A 15 -4.28 -3.51 30.00
CA LEU A 15 -4.04 -2.19 29.40
C LEU A 15 -2.94 -2.21 28.33
N ILE A 16 -1.79 -2.83 28.61
CA ILE A 16 -0.64 -2.76 27.69
C ILE A 16 -0.87 -3.62 26.44
N VAL A 17 -1.42 -4.82 26.57
CA VAL A 17 -1.64 -5.71 25.42
C VAL A 17 -2.63 -5.09 24.41
N PRO A 18 -3.80 -4.57 24.81
CA PRO A 18 -4.68 -3.87 23.88
C PRO A 18 -4.03 -2.63 23.26
N VAL A 19 -3.36 -1.78 24.05
CA VAL A 19 -2.69 -0.56 23.55
C VAL A 19 -1.61 -0.89 22.53
N LYS A 20 -0.79 -1.93 22.78
CA LYS A 20 0.22 -2.42 21.84
C LYS A 20 -0.41 -2.84 20.51
N LYS A 21 -1.48 -3.63 20.57
CA LYS A 21 -2.19 -4.09 19.37
C LYS A 21 -2.77 -2.91 18.56
N GLN A 22 -3.26 -1.86 19.25
CA GLN A 22 -3.74 -0.65 18.58
C GLN A 22 -2.60 0.14 17.90
N LEU A 23 -1.44 0.26 18.56
CA LEU A 23 -0.24 0.84 17.98
C LEU A 23 0.24 0.05 16.76
N ASP A 24 0.22 -1.29 16.83
CA ASP A 24 0.59 -2.15 15.71
C ASP A 24 -0.33 -1.92 14.49
N TYR A 25 -1.63 -1.71 14.69
CA TYR A 25 -2.55 -1.36 13.60
C TYR A 25 -2.30 0.02 13.01
N LEU A 26 -1.96 1.01 13.84
CA LEU A 26 -1.60 2.35 13.40
C LEU A 26 -0.31 2.33 12.56
N ILE A 27 0.71 1.63 13.04
CA ILE A 27 2.00 1.47 12.37
C ILE A 27 1.80 0.74 11.03
N SER A 28 1.06 -0.38 11.05
CA SER A 28 0.79 -1.17 9.84
C SER A 28 0.02 -0.37 8.79
N TYR A 29 -1.01 0.38 9.18
CA TYR A 29 -1.75 1.27 8.27
C TYR A 29 -0.83 2.31 7.62
N LYS A 30 -0.07 3.05 8.44
CA LYS A 30 0.84 4.10 7.94
C LYS A 30 1.88 3.51 6.99
N LYS A 31 2.47 2.38 7.38
CA LYS A 31 3.46 1.66 6.56
C LYS A 31 2.85 1.27 5.21
N TYR A 32 1.77 0.50 5.19
CA TYR A 32 1.24 -0.04 3.93
C TYR A 32 0.67 1.03 3.00
N VAL A 33 0.09 2.11 3.56
CA VAL A 33 -0.33 3.26 2.73
C VAL A 33 0.88 4.00 2.17
N GLY A 34 1.95 4.14 2.94
CA GLY A 34 3.22 4.69 2.48
C GLY A 34 3.81 3.84 1.35
N ASP A 35 4.01 2.55 1.60
CA ASP A 35 4.57 1.59 0.64
C ASP A 35 3.76 1.57 -0.67
N MET A 36 2.43 1.55 -0.59
CA MET A 36 1.54 1.63 -1.75
C MET A 36 1.74 2.92 -2.55
N ARG A 37 1.86 4.09 -1.89
CA ARG A 37 2.08 5.38 -2.57
C ARG A 37 3.45 5.47 -3.22
N THR A 38 4.48 4.98 -2.55
CA THR A 38 5.84 4.89 -3.12
C THR A 38 5.82 4.00 -4.36
N ARG A 39 5.18 2.82 -4.29
CA ARG A 39 5.11 1.90 -5.43
C ARG A 39 4.25 2.44 -6.57
N LYS A 40 3.22 3.24 -6.30
CA LYS A 40 2.50 4.01 -7.34
C LYS A 40 3.47 4.92 -8.09
N ALA A 41 4.35 5.64 -7.40
CA ALA A 41 5.31 6.53 -8.06
C ALA A 41 6.29 5.74 -8.96
N ASP A 42 6.74 4.56 -8.51
CA ASP A 42 7.56 3.67 -9.33
C ASP A 42 6.81 3.20 -10.59
N LEU A 43 5.53 2.83 -10.43
CA LEU A 43 4.67 2.42 -11.53
C LEU A 43 4.43 3.54 -12.54
N ASP A 44 4.17 4.77 -12.07
CA ASP A 44 4.02 5.96 -12.90
C ASP A 44 5.30 6.23 -13.72
N ALA A 45 6.46 6.15 -13.08
CA ALA A 45 7.75 6.33 -13.75
C ALA A 45 7.98 5.26 -14.83
N ALA A 46 7.71 3.99 -14.51
CA ALA A 46 7.81 2.89 -15.46
C ALA A 46 6.84 3.07 -16.64
N ARG A 47 5.61 3.51 -16.37
CA ARG A 47 4.60 3.80 -17.39
C ARG A 47 5.07 4.88 -18.36
N VAL A 48 5.53 6.02 -17.85
CA VAL A 48 6.07 7.11 -18.68
C VAL A 48 7.26 6.64 -19.52
N GLY A 49 8.15 5.83 -18.94
CA GLY A 49 9.26 5.21 -19.65
C GLY A 49 8.80 4.34 -20.82
N MET A 50 7.80 3.47 -20.59
CA MET A 50 7.30 2.55 -21.60
C MET A 50 6.52 3.28 -22.71
N GLU A 51 5.75 4.31 -22.38
CA GLU A 51 5.09 5.18 -23.37
C GLU A 51 6.12 5.90 -24.26
N SER A 52 7.20 6.41 -23.66
CA SER A 52 8.31 7.03 -24.39
C SER A 52 9.00 6.04 -25.33
N GLN A 53 9.30 4.83 -24.87
CA GLN A 53 9.92 3.79 -25.69
C GLN A 53 9.00 3.36 -26.84
N LYS A 54 7.71 3.15 -26.56
CA LYS A 54 6.69 2.86 -27.58
C LYS A 54 6.66 3.95 -28.66
N LYS A 55 6.70 5.22 -28.26
CA LYS A 55 6.73 6.36 -29.18
C LYS A 55 8.00 6.34 -30.04
N GLN A 56 9.17 6.17 -29.44
CA GLN A 56 10.44 6.11 -30.16
C GLN A 56 10.49 4.95 -31.16
N ASN A 57 10.01 3.77 -30.79
CA ASN A 57 9.96 2.62 -31.71
C ASN A 57 9.05 2.91 -32.90
N ARG A 58 7.87 3.51 -32.68
CA ARG A 58 6.97 3.92 -33.76
C ARG A 58 7.62 4.94 -34.70
N GLU A 59 8.28 5.97 -34.15
CA GLU A 59 8.99 6.99 -34.94
C GLU A 59 10.12 6.38 -35.79
N ARG A 60 10.83 5.39 -35.23
CA ARG A 60 11.92 4.68 -35.92
C ARG A 60 11.44 3.52 -36.79
N ARG A 61 10.13 3.29 -36.91
CA ARG A 61 9.52 2.14 -37.61
C ARG A 61 10.04 0.78 -37.12
N LEU A 62 10.36 0.70 -35.83
CA LEU A 62 10.74 -0.53 -35.13
C LEU A 62 9.49 -1.23 -34.59
N GLU A 63 9.63 -2.54 -34.36
CA GLU A 63 8.58 -3.33 -33.73
C GLU A 63 8.32 -2.84 -32.28
N VAL A 64 7.04 -2.79 -31.91
CA VAL A 64 6.61 -2.59 -30.53
C VAL A 64 6.12 -3.95 -30.02
N PRO A 65 6.70 -4.48 -28.94
CA PRO A 65 6.25 -5.75 -28.39
C PRO A 65 4.75 -5.70 -28.07
N ALA A 66 4.03 -6.78 -28.42
CA ALA A 66 2.57 -6.85 -28.25
C ALA A 66 2.12 -6.70 -26.79
N GLN A 67 3.03 -6.93 -25.83
CA GLN A 67 2.77 -6.85 -24.39
C GLN A 67 2.77 -5.40 -23.86
N VAL A 68 3.32 -4.43 -24.61
CA VAL A 68 3.43 -3.03 -24.15
C VAL A 68 2.05 -2.43 -23.91
N ASP A 69 1.11 -2.61 -24.84
CA ASP A 69 -0.23 -2.00 -24.74
C ASP A 69 -1.07 -2.62 -23.61
N PRO A 70 -1.14 -3.95 -23.47
CA PRO A 70 -1.74 -4.59 -22.30
C PRO A 70 -1.14 -4.12 -20.98
N TRP A 71 0.19 -4.04 -20.88
CA TRP A 71 0.86 -3.62 -19.66
C TRP A 71 0.56 -2.15 -19.31
N LEU A 72 0.53 -1.25 -20.30
CA LEU A 72 0.16 0.16 -20.10
C LEU A 72 -1.27 0.31 -19.58
N ILE A 73 -2.21 -0.51 -20.08
CA ILE A 73 -3.60 -0.53 -19.61
C ILE A 73 -3.65 -1.00 -18.15
N GLU A 74 -2.93 -2.06 -17.81
CA GLU A 74 -2.87 -2.60 -16.46
C GLU A 74 -2.26 -1.60 -15.46
N ALA A 75 -1.16 -0.95 -15.84
CA ALA A 75 -0.53 0.11 -15.04
C ALA A 75 -1.51 1.27 -14.75
N GLU A 76 -2.25 1.72 -15.77
CA GLU A 76 -3.25 2.78 -15.62
C GLU A 76 -4.41 2.36 -14.70
N GLN A 77 -4.86 1.10 -14.78
CA GLN A 77 -5.87 0.57 -13.88
C GLN A 77 -5.38 0.55 -12.42
N MET A 78 -4.11 0.19 -12.18
CA MET A 78 -3.55 0.20 -10.83
C MET A 78 -3.43 1.61 -10.28
N ASN A 79 -3.04 2.59 -11.10
CA ASN A 79 -2.99 3.99 -10.69
C ASN A 79 -4.35 4.51 -10.21
N LYS A 80 -5.40 4.24 -10.97
CA LYS A 80 -6.77 4.60 -10.58
C LYS A 80 -7.19 3.98 -9.25
N LYS A 81 -6.85 2.69 -9.01
CA LYS A 81 -7.11 2.04 -7.72
C LYS A 81 -6.43 2.74 -6.54
N VAL A 82 -5.23 3.29 -6.73
CA VAL A 82 -4.53 4.05 -5.68
C VAL A 82 -5.13 5.43 -5.50
N GLU A 83 -5.57 6.09 -6.57
CA GLU A 83 -6.22 7.41 -6.51
C GLU A 83 -7.61 7.35 -5.84
N GLU A 84 -8.35 6.26 -6.06
CA GLU A 84 -9.61 5.96 -5.39
C GLU A 84 -9.42 5.47 -3.94
N PHE A 85 -8.18 5.31 -3.47
CA PHE A 85 -7.93 4.87 -2.11
C PHE A 85 -8.32 5.97 -1.11
N PRO A 86 -9.12 5.65 -0.06
CA PRO A 86 -9.56 6.65 0.92
C PRO A 86 -8.35 7.32 1.58
N SER A 87 -8.23 8.64 1.44
CA SER A 87 -7.12 9.42 1.99
C SER A 87 -7.28 9.71 3.48
N GLU A 88 -8.51 9.74 3.99
CA GLU A 88 -8.82 10.18 5.35
C GLU A 88 -9.41 9.07 6.22
N VAL A 89 -8.81 8.89 7.38
CA VAL A 89 -9.44 8.21 8.51
C VAL A 89 -9.92 9.31 9.44
N LEU A 90 -11.24 9.45 9.59
CA LEU A 90 -11.92 10.53 10.34
C LEU A 90 -11.42 10.73 11.78
N SER A 91 -10.76 9.74 12.39
CA SER A 91 -10.04 9.92 13.66
C SER A 91 -8.83 8.99 13.82
N CYS A 92 -7.91 9.35 14.73
CA CYS A 92 -6.82 8.46 15.14
C CYS A 92 -7.33 7.17 15.81
N LEU A 93 -8.50 7.24 16.45
CA LEU A 93 -9.06 6.19 17.31
C LEU A 93 -9.92 5.16 16.58
N ASP A 94 -10.29 5.38 15.31
CA ASP A 94 -11.00 4.37 14.52
C ASP A 94 -10.04 3.29 13.98
N LEU A 95 -9.60 2.46 14.92
CA LEU A 95 -8.58 1.44 14.70
C LEU A 95 -9.08 0.29 13.81
N LYS A 96 -10.37 -0.02 13.87
CA LYS A 96 -11.00 -1.04 13.03
C LYS A 96 -10.96 -0.62 11.56
N SER A 97 -11.29 0.63 11.26
CA SER A 97 -11.20 1.15 9.89
C SER A 97 -9.75 1.24 9.43
N ARG A 98 -8.81 1.66 10.28
CA ARG A 98 -7.37 1.67 9.96
C ARG A 98 -6.83 0.30 9.62
N HIS A 99 -7.16 -0.72 10.41
CA HIS A 99 -6.73 -2.09 10.12
C HIS A 99 -7.26 -2.58 8.77
N LYS A 100 -8.54 -2.32 8.47
CA LYS A 100 -9.15 -2.66 7.18
C LYS A 100 -8.46 -1.93 6.01
N LEU A 101 -8.23 -0.62 6.15
CA LEU A 101 -7.58 0.18 5.13
C LEU A 101 -6.11 -0.22 4.94
N GLY A 102 -5.39 -0.53 6.02
CA GLY A 102 -4.02 -1.01 5.95
C GLY A 102 -3.91 -2.31 5.17
N ARG A 103 -4.83 -3.26 5.39
CA ARG A 103 -4.90 -4.49 4.57
C ARG A 103 -5.28 -4.22 3.11
N LYS A 104 -6.19 -3.27 2.86
CA LYS A 104 -6.54 -2.87 1.49
C LYS A 104 -5.34 -2.26 0.77
N ALA A 105 -4.59 -1.37 1.43
CA ALA A 105 -3.38 -0.76 0.90
C ALA A 105 -2.29 -1.82 0.63
N PHE A 106 -2.08 -2.76 1.56
CA PHE A 106 -1.15 -3.86 1.36
C PHE A 106 -1.51 -4.74 0.15
N LYS A 107 -2.81 -5.01 -0.06
CA LYS A 107 -3.27 -5.76 -1.24
C LYS A 107 -2.96 -5.01 -2.54
N ILE A 108 -3.28 -3.71 -2.61
CA ILE A 108 -2.99 -2.88 -3.80
C ILE A 108 -1.47 -2.81 -4.03
N PHE A 109 -0.69 -2.64 -2.97
CA PHE A 109 0.77 -2.68 -3.05
C PHE A 109 1.27 -3.99 -3.70
N LYS A 110 0.76 -5.15 -3.27
CA LYS A 110 1.12 -6.45 -3.88
C LYS A 110 0.68 -6.57 -5.33
N GLU A 111 -0.47 -6.01 -5.70
CA GLU A 111 -0.91 -5.96 -7.10
C GLU A 111 0.05 -5.10 -7.94
N ILE A 112 0.47 -3.93 -7.44
CA ILE A 112 1.46 -3.08 -8.13
C ILE A 112 2.81 -3.79 -8.27
N GLU A 113 3.28 -4.48 -7.22
CA GLU A 113 4.51 -5.28 -7.31
C GLU A 113 4.42 -6.35 -8.40
N GLY A 114 3.27 -7.01 -8.54
CA GLY A 114 3.06 -8.01 -9.59
C GLY A 114 3.13 -7.44 -11.01
N VAL A 115 2.70 -6.18 -11.21
CA VAL A 115 2.80 -5.48 -12.50
C VAL A 115 4.22 -5.03 -12.82
N LEU A 116 4.98 -4.61 -11.79
CA LEU A 116 6.35 -4.13 -11.95
C LEU A 116 7.38 -5.25 -12.18
N GLY A 117 7.09 -6.48 -11.71
CA GLY A 117 8.03 -7.61 -11.75
C GLY A 117 8.84 -7.74 -10.47
#